data_AF-A0A523EAN5-F1
#
_entry.id   AF-A0A523EAN5-F1
#
_cell.length_a   1.000
_cell.length_b   1.000
_cell.length_c   1.000
_cell.angle_alpha   90.00
_cell.angle_beta   90.00
_cell.angle_gamma   90.00
#
_symmetry.space_group_name_H-M   'P 1'
#
loop_
_entity.id
_entity.type
_entity.pdbx_description
1 polymer ?
#
loop_
_entity_poly.entity_id
_entity_poly.type
_entity_poly.pdbx_seq_one_letter_code
_entity_poly.pdbx_strand_id
1 'polypeptide(L)' 'MESQLLEEPTTPTRHRKLLVNLVPPWSGELPVWELRVGEYRIFYDVSEDEEIVYVRAVRKKPPGKRTEEIL' A
#
# COMPACT_ATOMS: atom_id res chain seq x y z
N MET A 1 12.84 -11.04 -1.46
CA MET A 1 11.50 -10.57 -1.04
C MET A 1 11.57 -9.16 -0.44
N GLU A 2 12.70 -8.77 0.17
CA GLU A 2 12.91 -7.43 0.77
C GLU A 2 13.32 -6.33 -0.22
N SER A 3 13.94 -6.66 -1.37
CA SER A 3 14.51 -5.67 -2.31
C SER A 3 13.51 -4.89 -3.17
N GLN A 4 12.27 -5.36 -3.32
CA GLN A 4 11.32 -4.79 -4.30
C GLN A 4 10.74 -3.42 -3.91
N LEU A 5 10.80 -3.03 -2.64
CA LEU A 5 10.37 -1.69 -2.20
C LEU A 5 11.47 -0.65 -2.38
N LEU A 6 12.73 -1.07 -2.23
CA LEU A 6 13.89 -0.20 -2.39
C LEU A 6 14.15 0.14 -3.86
N GLU A 7 14.01 -0.84 -4.76
CA GLU A 7 14.41 -0.66 -6.16
C GLU A 7 13.23 -0.31 -7.08
N GLU A 8 12.03 -0.81 -6.77
CA GLU A 8 10.89 -0.71 -7.68
C GLU A 8 9.56 -0.48 -6.93
N PRO A 9 9.40 0.56 -6.09
CA PRO A 9 8.22 0.74 -5.24
C PRO A 9 6.92 0.94 -6.01
N THR A 10 6.98 1.37 -7.27
CA THR A 10 5.83 1.64 -8.15
C THR A 10 5.58 0.55 -9.20
N THR A 11 6.34 -0.55 -9.20
CA THR A 11 6.10 -1.67 -10.13
C THR A 11 4.96 -2.54 -9.62
N PRO A 12 3.84 -2.72 -10.36
CA PRO A 12 2.76 -3.62 -9.96
C PRO A 12 3.22 -5.07 -9.88
N THR A 13 2.78 -5.81 -8.85
CA THR A 13 3.06 -7.24 -8.71
C THR A 13 1.81 -7.99 -8.24
N ARG A 14 1.84 -9.33 -8.18
CA ARG A 14 0.74 -10.10 -7.58
C ARG A 14 0.38 -9.68 -6.14
N HIS A 15 1.34 -9.09 -5.43
CA HIS A 15 1.21 -8.65 -4.04
C HIS A 15 1.11 -7.14 -3.91
N ARG A 16 1.17 -6.38 -5.01
CA ARG A 16 1.19 -4.92 -4.99
C ARG A 16 0.25 -4.33 -6.05
N LYS A 17 -0.66 -3.47 -5.62
CA LYS A 17 -1.64 -2.84 -6.51
C LYS A 17 -1.78 -1.36 -6.23
N LEU A 18 -1.83 -0.54 -7.27
CA LEU A 18 -2.21 0.86 -7.16
C LEU A 18 -3.72 1.00 -6.98
N LEU A 19 -4.13 1.78 -5.98
CA LEU A 19 -5.52 2.07 -5.65
C LEU A 19 -5.85 3.51 -6.06
N VAL A 20 -6.37 3.65 -7.27
CA VAL A 20 -6.68 4.95 -7.88
C VAL A 20 -7.98 5.60 -7.36
N ASN A 21 -8.91 4.80 -6.83
CA ASN A 21 -10.23 5.27 -6.36
C ASN A 21 -10.49 4.97 -4.88
N LEU A 22 -9.42 4.83 -4.09
CA LEU A 22 -9.57 4.68 -2.64
C LEU A 22 -9.75 6.06 -2.02
N VAL A 23 -10.78 6.24 -1.18
CA VAL A 23 -10.89 7.38 -0.27
C VAL A 23 -10.47 6.88 1.12
N PRO A 24 -9.18 6.98 1.48
CA PRO A 24 -8.73 6.52 2.78
C PRO A 24 -9.29 7.41 3.91
N PRO A 25 -9.55 6.87 5.10
CA PRO A 25 -9.92 7.65 6.29
C PRO A 25 -8.73 8.42 6.90
N TRP A 26 -7.54 8.36 6.29
CA TRP A 26 -6.33 9.07 6.69
C TRP A 26 -5.90 10.04 5.59
N SER A 27 -5.18 11.11 5.98
CA SER A 27 -4.57 12.03 5.03
C SER A 27 -3.45 11.31 4.26
N GLY A 28 -3.54 11.28 2.94
CA GLY A 28 -2.52 10.75 2.04
C GLY A 28 -2.72 11.28 0.63
N GLU A 29 -1.65 11.36 -0.14
CA GLU A 29 -1.73 11.77 -1.54
C GLU A 29 -2.17 10.57 -2.38
N LEU A 30 -3.24 10.78 -3.15
CA LEU A 30 -3.73 9.76 -4.08
C LEU A 30 -2.97 9.87 -5.41
N PRO A 31 -2.69 8.74 -6.09
CA PRO A 31 -3.14 7.39 -5.78
C PRO A 31 -2.21 6.63 -4.81
N VAL A 32 -2.77 5.83 -3.90
CA VAL A 32 -1.99 5.04 -2.92
C VAL A 32 -1.77 3.59 -3.37
N TRP A 33 -0.64 3.01 -2.99
CA TRP A 33 -0.30 1.61 -3.22
C TRP A 33 -0.71 0.72 -2.07
N GLU A 34 -1.29 -0.46 -2.35
CA GLU A 34 -1.47 -1.56 -1.41
C GLU A 34 -0.37 -2.61 -1.62
N LEU A 35 0.39 -2.94 -0.58
CA LEU A 35 1.28 -4.10 -0.52
C LEU A 35 0.71 -5.17 0.43
N ARG A 36 0.74 -6.42 -0.03
CA ARG A 36 0.23 -7.60 0.68
C ARG A 36 1.38 -8.38 1.31
N VAL A 37 1.40 -8.45 2.63
CA VAL A 37 2.40 -9.21 3.39
C VAL A 37 1.67 -10.16 4.34
N GLY A 38 1.41 -11.38 3.88
CA GLY A 38 0.58 -12.34 4.62
C GLY A 38 -0.81 -11.78 4.94
N GLU A 39 -1.13 -11.71 6.24
CA GLU A 39 -2.37 -11.11 6.75
C GLU A 39 -2.36 -9.58 6.77
N TYR A 40 -1.26 -8.93 6.40
CA TYR A 40 -1.17 -7.47 6.47
C TYR A 40 -1.37 -6.82 5.10
N ARG A 41 -1.96 -5.62 5.14
CA ARG A 41 -2.07 -4.69 4.03
C ARG A 41 -1.38 -3.40 4.44
N ILE A 42 -0.36 -3.04 3.68
CA ILE A 42 0.43 -1.83 3.87
C ILE A 42 0.00 -0.86 2.78
N PHE A 43 -0.43 0.33 3.18
CA PHE A 43 -0.79 1.41 2.28
C PHE A 43 0.31 2.45 2.30
N TYR A 44 0.84 2.78 1.14
CA TYR A 44 1.91 3.75 1.00
C TYR A 44 1.75 4.61 -0.26
N ASP A 45 2.40 5.77 -0.26
CA ASP A 45 2.67 6.53 -1.48
C ASP A 45 4.17 6.71 -1.65
N VAL A 46 4.56 7.16 -2.84
CA VAL A 46 5.95 7.34 -3.24
C VAL A 46 6.09 8.79 -3.66
N SER A 47 6.99 9.51 -2.99
CA SER A 47 7.49 10.78 -3.50
C SER A 47 8.69 10.47 -4.39
N GLU A 48 8.50 10.55 -5.71
CA GLU A 48 9.60 10.34 -6.67
C GLU A 48 10.64 11.47 -6.57
N ASP A 49 10.20 12.69 -6.26
CA ASP A 49 11.08 13.86 -6.10
C ASP A 49 12.00 13.74 -4.87
N GLU A 50 11.49 13.16 -3.78
CA GLU A 50 12.27 12.96 -2.54
C GLU A 50 12.94 11.58 -2.47
N GLU A 51 12.63 10.67 -3.41
CA GLU A 51 13.00 9.25 -3.36
C GLU A 51 12.55 8.56 -2.06
N ILE A 52 11.39 8.96 -1.52
CA ILE A 52 10.85 8.47 -0.24
C ILE A 52 9.56 7.68 -0.43
N VAL A 53 9.46 6.57 0.29
CA VAL A 53 8.22 5.80 0.45
C VAL A 53 7.56 6.15 1.78
N TYR A 54 6.38 6.78 1.75
CA TYR A 54 5.62 7.06 2.96
C TYR A 54 4.61 5.97 3.24
N VAL A 55 4.80 5.23 4.33
CA VAL A 55 3.77 4.29 4.82
C VAL A 55 2.68 5.08 5.54
N ARG A 56 1.48 5.11 4.95
CA ARG A 56 0.33 5.83 5.49
C ARG A 56 -0.49 4.99 6.47
N ALA A 57 -0.58 3.70 6.23
CA ALA A 57 -1.31 2.80 7.11
C ALA A 57 -0.79 1.36 7.02
N VAL A 58 -0.80 0.66 8.15
CA VAL A 58 -0.65 -0.79 8.22
C VAL A 58 -1.92 -1.35 8.83
N ARG A 59 -2.54 -2.31 8.15
CA ARG A 59 -3.82 -2.91 8.55
C ARG A 59 -3.71 -4.42 8.53
N LYS A 60 -4.28 -5.07 9.55
CA LYS A 60 -4.41 -6.51 9.59
C LYS A 60 -5.72 -6.91 8.92
N LYS A 61 -5.62 -7.77 7.92
CA LYS A 61 -6.71 -8.42 7.20
C LYS A 61 -6.67 -9.94 7.45
N PRO A 62 -7.28 -10.43 8.54
CA PRO A 62 -7.38 -11.87 8.74
C PRO A 62 -8.24 -12.53 7.63
N PRO A 63 -8.06 -13.83 7.39
CA PRO A 63 -8.86 -14.58 6.43
C PRO A 63 -10.36 -14.34 6.64
N GLY A 64 -11.09 -14.11 5.55
CA GLY A 64 -12.55 -13.90 5.58
C GLY A 64 -13.02 -12.45 5.81
N LYS A 65 -12.13 -11.49 6.12
CA LYS A 65 -12.47 -10.06 6.17
C LYS A 65 -12.37 -9.40 4.79
N ARG A 66 -13.22 -8.42 4.48
CA ARG A 66 -13.11 -7.56 3.28
C ARG A 66 -12.13 -6.42 3.54
N THR A 67 -11.60 -5.84 2.46
CA THR A 67 -10.67 -4.71 2.57
C THR A 67 -11.38 -3.47 3.15
N GLU A 68 -12.66 -3.25 2.82
CA GLU A 68 -13.47 -2.14 3.36
C GLU A 68 -13.64 -2.20 4.88
N GLU A 69 -13.60 -3.39 5.48
CA GLU A 69 -13.76 -3.56 6.94
C GLU A 69 -12.51 -3.20 7.75
N ILE A 70 -11.38 -2.97 7.08
CA ILE A 70 -10.09 -2.70 7.73
C ILE A 70 -9.49 -1.36 7.32
N LEU A 71 -10.19 -0.58 6.48
CA LEU A 71 -9.77 0.75 6.06
C LEU A 71 -10.08 1.76 7.17
#